data_AF-A0A8J7B5P0-F1
#
_entry.id   AF-A0A8J7B5P0-F1
#
_cell.length_a   1.000
_cell.length_b   1.000
_cell.length_c   1.000
_cell.angle_alpha   90.00
_cell.angle_beta   90.00
_cell.angle_gamma   90.00
#
_symmetry.space_group_name_H-M   'P 1'
#
loop_
_entity.id
_entity.type
_entity.pdbx_description
1 polymer ?
#
loop_
_entity_poly.entity_id
_entity_poly.type
_entity_poly.pdbx_seq_one_letter_code
_entity_poly.pdbx_strand_id
1 'polypeptide(L)'
;MAKGKSKSGAGSGPGSGATDRHVYREFGPADPMARGVPDRPPHQQTVRVQVSRKGRGGKTVTVITGFQHTPDSLAALAKQLKAQCGT
;
A
#
# COMPACT_ATOMS: atom_id res chain seq x y z
N MET A 1 -13.27 38.37 -48.85
CA MET A 1 -14.65 38.21 -48.34
C MET A 1 -15.00 36.73 -48.32
N ALA A 2 -15.75 36.27 -47.29
CA ALA A 2 -16.41 34.96 -47.12
C ALA A 2 -15.50 33.71 -46.95
N LYS A 3 -15.81 32.67 -46.16
CA LYS A 3 -16.73 32.36 -45.04
C LYS A 3 -16.24 30.99 -44.53
N GLY A 4 -16.24 30.77 -43.21
CA GLY A 4 -15.60 29.61 -42.58
C GLY A 4 -16.25 28.24 -42.79
N LYS A 5 -15.62 27.22 -42.19
CA LYS A 5 -16.26 25.94 -41.84
C LYS A 5 -15.52 25.29 -40.68
N SER A 6 -16.28 24.98 -39.65
CA SER A 6 -15.93 24.20 -38.46
C SER A 6 -15.50 22.78 -38.81
N LYS A 7 -14.53 22.24 -38.05
CA LYS A 7 -14.42 20.81 -37.78
C LYS A 7 -13.77 20.59 -36.42
N SER A 8 -14.54 19.96 -35.55
CA SER A 8 -14.17 19.38 -34.27
C SER A 8 -13.18 18.23 -34.45
N GLY A 9 -12.25 18.07 -33.49
CA GLY A 9 -11.45 16.86 -33.36
C GLY A 9 -10.01 17.10 -32.91
N ALA A 10 -9.80 17.24 -31.60
CA ALA A 10 -8.51 16.98 -30.98
C ALA A 10 -8.76 16.43 -29.56
N GLY A 11 -8.85 15.10 -29.49
CA GLY A 11 -8.67 14.38 -28.24
C GLY A 11 -7.18 14.19 -27.99
N SER A 12 -6.71 14.66 -26.84
CA SER A 12 -5.50 14.20 -26.16
C SER A 12 -5.50 14.87 -24.78
N GLY A 13 -5.97 14.14 -23.78
CA GLY A 13 -6.21 14.65 -22.43
C GLY A 13 -4.92 14.94 -21.66
N PRO A 14 -4.95 15.87 -20.69
CA PRO A 14 -3.87 16.01 -19.73
C PRO A 14 -4.28 15.47 -18.35
N GLY A 15 -3.37 14.68 -17.77
CA GLY A 15 -3.09 14.71 -16.34
C GLY A 15 -4.03 13.94 -15.42
N SER A 16 -3.61 12.73 -15.07
CA SER A 16 -4.01 12.03 -13.84
C SER A 16 -3.59 12.84 -12.61
N GLY A 17 -4.34 13.90 -12.30
CA GLY A 17 -4.41 14.49 -10.96
C GLY A 17 -5.68 13.98 -10.30
N ALA A 18 -5.60 12.81 -9.65
CA ALA A 18 -6.72 12.27 -8.88
C ALA A 18 -7.15 13.33 -7.86
N THR A 19 -8.36 13.86 -8.06
CA THR A 19 -8.97 14.88 -7.23
C THR A 19 -9.44 14.20 -5.95
N ASP A 20 -8.59 14.22 -4.93
CA ASP A 20 -8.95 13.96 -3.53
C ASP A 20 -9.88 15.08 -3.04
N ARG A 21 -11.14 15.07 -3.51
CA ARG A 21 -12.16 16.05 -3.14
C ARG A 21 -12.96 15.51 -1.96
N HIS A 22 -12.39 15.62 -0.77
CA HIS A 22 -13.12 15.43 0.48
C HIS A 22 -13.53 16.79 1.04
N VAL A 23 -14.83 17.11 0.95
CA VAL A 23 -15.42 18.43 1.31
C VAL A 23 -15.56 18.62 2.83
N TYR A 24 -15.30 17.59 3.65
CA TYR A 24 -15.33 17.69 5.10
C TYR A 24 -14.38 16.66 5.73
N ARG A 25 -13.35 17.11 6.47
CA ARG A 25 -12.36 16.26 7.16
C ARG A 25 -12.09 16.81 8.54
N GLU A 26 -12.91 16.43 9.52
CA GLU A 26 -12.79 16.93 10.89
C GLU A 26 -11.90 16.09 11.81
N PHE A 27 -11.64 14.82 11.50
CA PHE A 27 -10.83 13.96 12.37
C PHE A 27 -9.86 13.08 11.57
N GLY A 28 -8.58 13.45 11.62
CA GLY A 28 -7.43 12.59 11.34
C GLY A 28 -7.29 12.00 9.92
N PRO A 29 -6.18 11.29 9.66
CA PRO A 29 -5.94 10.61 8.39
C PRO A 29 -6.64 9.24 8.26
N ALA A 30 -7.38 8.82 9.27
CA ALA A 30 -8.03 7.51 9.26
C ALA A 30 -9.32 7.55 8.44
N ASP A 31 -9.43 6.63 7.49
CA ASP A 31 -10.69 6.35 6.80
C ASP A 31 -11.68 5.74 7.81
N PRO A 32 -12.81 6.39 8.11
CA PRO A 32 -13.80 5.89 9.07
C PRO A 32 -14.45 4.57 8.63
N MET A 33 -14.28 4.16 7.37
CA MET A 33 -14.81 2.91 6.83
C MET A 33 -13.77 1.77 6.78
N ALA A 34 -12.52 2.01 7.19
CA ALA A 34 -11.49 1.00 7.18
C ALA A 34 -11.81 -0.13 8.17
N ARG A 35 -12.06 -1.34 7.65
CA ARG A 35 -12.22 -2.54 8.48
C ARG A 35 -10.87 -2.97 9.04
N GLY A 36 -10.80 -3.21 10.35
CA GLY A 36 -9.61 -3.78 10.99
C GLY A 36 -9.30 -5.17 10.41
N VAL A 37 -8.02 -5.48 10.24
CA VAL A 37 -7.57 -6.82 9.83
C VAL A 37 -7.67 -7.75 11.04
N PRO A 38 -8.54 -8.76 11.03
CA PRO A 38 -8.64 -9.70 12.15
C PRO A 38 -7.42 -10.61 12.20
N ASP A 39 -6.96 -10.92 13.42
CA ASP A 39 -5.92 -11.92 13.64
C ASP A 39 -6.45 -13.30 13.22
N ARG A 40 -5.76 -13.93 12.27
CA ARG A 40 -6.07 -15.31 11.87
C ARG A 40 -5.12 -16.30 12.53
N PRO A 41 -5.54 -17.55 12.76
CA PRO A 41 -4.61 -18.55 13.25
C PRO A 41 -3.58 -18.93 12.17
N PRO A 42 -2.35 -19.36 12.55
CA PRO A 42 -1.24 -19.54 11.60
C PRO A 42 -1.53 -20.48 10.42
N HIS A 43 -2.30 -21.53 10.65
CA HIS A 43 -2.65 -22.53 9.64
C HIS A 43 -3.60 -22.01 8.55
N GLN A 44 -4.25 -20.87 8.76
CA GLN A 44 -5.15 -20.24 7.80
C GLN A 44 -4.48 -19.08 7.03
N GLN A 45 -3.19 -18.84 7.28
CA GLN A 45 -2.45 -17.76 6.67
C GLN A 45 -1.48 -18.26 5.61
N THR A 46 -1.56 -17.68 4.42
CA THR A 46 -0.57 -17.90 3.36
C THR A 46 0.47 -16.78 3.42
N VAL A 47 1.61 -17.08 4.04
CA VAL A 47 2.75 -16.14 4.15
C VAL A 47 3.78 -16.46 3.07
N ARG A 48 4.37 -15.41 2.47
CA ARG A 48 5.42 -15.52 1.46
C ARG A 48 6.75 -15.03 2.01
N VAL A 49 7.78 -15.85 1.90
CA VAL A 49 9.15 -15.54 2.30
C VAL A 49 10.02 -15.43 1.06
N GLN A 50 10.68 -14.30 0.87
CA GLN A 50 11.50 -14.02 -0.30
C GLN A 50 12.84 -13.42 0.10
N VAL A 51 13.91 -13.86 -0.55
CA VAL A 51 15.23 -13.24 -0.41
C VAL A 51 15.34 -12.11 -1.43
N SER A 52 15.70 -10.90 -0.97
CA SER A 52 15.83 -9.71 -1.80
C SER A 52 17.17 -9.02 -1.57
N ARG A 53 17.78 -8.55 -2.66
CA ARG A 53 19.06 -7.80 -2.65
C ARG A 53 18.96 -6.44 -3.33
N LYS A 54 17.97 -6.25 -4.21
CA LYS A 54 17.81 -5.03 -5.02
C LYS A 54 17.50 -3.83 -4.11
N GLY A 55 18.29 -2.76 -4.23
CA GLY A 55 18.09 -1.52 -3.47
C GLY A 55 18.30 -1.68 -1.96
N ARG A 56 19.23 -2.56 -1.55
CA ARG A 56 19.56 -2.83 -0.14
C ARG A 56 21.05 -2.59 0.18
N GLY A 57 21.71 -1.71 -0.59
CA GLY A 57 23.11 -1.36 -0.39
C GLY A 57 24.07 -2.55 -0.50
N GLY A 58 23.76 -3.51 -1.38
CA GLY A 58 24.55 -4.73 -1.58
C GLY A 58 24.24 -5.87 -0.61
N LYS A 59 23.48 -5.61 0.47
CA LYS A 59 23.10 -6.60 1.48
C LYS A 59 21.93 -7.47 1.01
N THR A 60 21.94 -8.72 1.44
CA THR A 60 20.83 -9.66 1.25
C THR A 60 19.91 -9.58 2.45
N VAL A 61 18.62 -9.35 2.21
CA VAL A 61 17.58 -9.30 3.25
C VAL A 61 16.47 -10.28 2.93
N THR A 62 15.84 -10.82 3.97
CA THR A 62 14.65 -11.67 3.82
C THR A 62 13.41 -10.80 4.04
N VAL A 63 12.53 -10.76 3.03
CA VAL A 63 11.26 -10.04 3.07
C VAL A 63 10.15 -11.06 3.27
N ILE A 64 9.32 -10.84 4.30
CA ILE A 64 8.18 -11.68 4.61
C ILE A 64 6.91 -10.85 4.42
N THR A 65 5.95 -11.37 3.65
CA THR A 65 4.69 -10.68 3.31
C THR A 65 3.48 -11.61 3.46
N GLY A 66 2.29 -11.03 3.62
CA GLY A 66 1.02 -11.77 3.65
C GLY A 66 0.50 -12.11 5.05
N PHE A 67 1.05 -11.51 6.11
CA PHE A 67 0.49 -11.65 7.46
C PHE A 67 -0.89 -11.02 7.57
N GLN A 68 -1.82 -11.73 8.21
CA GLN A 68 -3.17 -11.24 8.53
C GLN A 68 -3.29 -11.07 10.03
N HIS A 69 -2.70 -9.98 10.50
CA HIS A 69 -2.65 -9.64 11.91
C HIS A 69 -2.90 -8.15 12.14
N THR A 70 -3.32 -7.83 13.36
CA THR A 70 -3.36 -6.46 13.88
C THR A 70 -1.92 -5.89 13.97
N PRO A 71 -1.76 -4.55 13.90
CA PRO A 71 -0.45 -3.93 13.98
C PRO A 71 0.28 -4.26 15.30
N ASP A 72 -0.45 -4.38 16.42
CA ASP A 72 0.11 -4.72 17.72
C ASP A 72 0.64 -6.16 17.75
N SER A 73 -0.14 -7.12 17.22
CA SER A 73 0.29 -8.52 17.08
C SER A 73 1.51 -8.67 16.17
N LEU A 74 1.58 -7.90 15.07
CA LEU A 74 2.75 -7.87 14.20
C LEU A 74 4.00 -7.33 14.90
N ALA A 75 3.86 -6.28 15.72
CA ALA A 75 4.98 -5.73 16.48
C ALA A 75 5.52 -6.73 17.52
N ALA A 76 4.62 -7.45 18.21
CA ALA A 76 4.99 -8.51 19.14
C ALA A 76 5.73 -9.65 18.43
N LEU A 77 5.22 -10.10 17.28
CA LEU A 77 5.85 -11.15 16.47
C LEU A 77 7.22 -10.70 15.93
N ALA A 78 7.35 -9.45 15.47
CA ALA A 78 8.63 -8.91 15.04
C ALA A 78 9.66 -8.89 16.17
N LYS A 79 9.24 -8.55 17.40
CA LYS A 79 10.12 -8.59 18.59
C LYS A 79 10.57 -10.03 18.90
N GLN A 80 9.66 -11.00 18.82
CA GLN A 80 9.98 -12.42 19.01
C GLN A 80 10.97 -12.92 17.94
N LEU A 81 10.71 -12.63 16.66
CA LEU A 81 11.59 -13.03 15.57
C LEU A 81 12.97 -12.37 15.69
N LYS A 82 13.05 -11.11 16.09
CA LYS A 82 14.33 -10.45 16.34
C LYS A 82 15.10 -11.13 17.47
N ALA A 83 14.43 -11.46 18.57
CA ALA A 83 15.07 -12.17 19.68
C ALA A 83 15.57 -13.58 19.27
N GLN A 84 14.82 -14.29 18.42
CA GLN A 84 15.17 -15.64 17.96
C GLN A 84 16.26 -15.65 16.87
N CYS A 85 16.19 -14.75 15.91
CA CYS A 85 17.06 -14.75 14.73
C CYS A 85 18.34 -13.92 14.90
N GLY A 86 18.52 -13.23 16.03
CA GLY A 86 19.76 -12.55 16.40
C GLY A 86 19.59 -11.04 16.65
N THR A 87 20.29 -10.58 17.69
CA THR A 87 20.49 -9.16 18.04
C THR A 87 21.00 -8.31 16.89
#